data_AF-A0A917KTC5-F1
#
_entry.id   AF-A0A917KTC5-F1
#
_cell.length_a   1.000
_cell.length_b   1.000
_cell.length_c   1.000
_cell.angle_alpha   90.00
_cell.angle_beta   90.00
_cell.angle_gamma   90.00
#
_symmetry.space_group_name_H-M   'P 1'
#
loop_
_entity.id
_entity.type
_entity.pdbx_description
1 polymer ?
#
loop_
_entity_poly.entity_id
_entity_poly.type
_entity_poly.pdbx_seq_one_letter_code
_entity_poly.pdbx_strand_id
1 'polypeptide(L)'
;MNRRLIPALAAGVGALMATTALPAQAADGTREGKPLVESYGTKAVYEPQQLAQTYEKAPKGFTPVFTQIVSRHGSRAASDSADGDLILKLWQQAESEGQLTQEGRLFGPKVQALLDAMSKVGYGELSGRGKQELRDEAVRMEQRLPGLFDEIASDGEQIDVVSSGVTRATDSGTAFTNGLTDGDPELKPLIGPTRTDKDLLYFHKADGGAAYRDYIDNDERLANTLESITEQPATEEASERVLRKIFTADFVRRVADGEFASVGSAYEAALAVYNLYAIAPAMGNESPGGRGWGMDRFISPRDAAWFGYLGH
;
A
#
# COMPACT_ATOMS: atom_id res chain seq x y z
N MET A 1 67.55 -8.44 -37.50
CA MET A 1 66.12 -8.22 -37.17
C MET A 1 65.30 -9.35 -37.78
N ASN A 2 64.97 -10.37 -36.98
CA ASN A 2 64.08 -11.47 -37.36
C ASN A 2 63.37 -11.93 -36.07
N ARG A 3 62.12 -11.50 -35.87
CA ARG A 3 61.26 -12.02 -34.81
C ARG A 3 60.49 -13.22 -35.38
N ARG A 4 60.81 -14.41 -34.89
CA ARG A 4 59.96 -15.60 -35.04
C ARG A 4 58.98 -15.63 -33.87
N LEU A 5 57.69 -15.66 -34.19
CA LEU A 5 56.60 -15.88 -33.27
C LEU A 5 56.53 -17.37 -32.92
N ILE A 6 56.50 -17.69 -31.62
CA ILE A 6 56.17 -19.02 -31.10
C ILE A 6 54.70 -18.98 -30.66
N PRO A 7 53.84 -19.92 -31.08
CA PRO A 7 52.47 -19.98 -30.60
C PRO A 7 52.45 -20.70 -29.25
N ALA A 8 51.89 -20.05 -28.22
CA ALA A 8 51.54 -20.72 -26.98
C ALA A 8 50.04 -21.04 -27.00
N LEU A 9 49.72 -22.34 -27.10
CA LEU A 9 48.41 -22.87 -26.70
C LEU A 9 48.21 -22.61 -25.21
N ALA A 10 47.11 -21.95 -24.85
CA ALA A 10 46.56 -21.99 -23.51
C ALA A 10 45.11 -22.47 -23.61
N ALA A 11 44.89 -23.75 -23.34
CA ALA A 11 43.59 -24.28 -22.98
C ALA A 11 43.42 -24.08 -21.47
N GLY A 12 42.39 -23.35 -21.08
CA GLY A 12 42.05 -23.10 -19.68
C GLY A 12 40.55 -22.88 -19.54
N VAL A 13 39.86 -23.92 -19.09
CA VAL A 13 38.44 -23.97 -18.73
C VAL A 13 38.14 -22.99 -17.59
N GLY A 14 37.02 -22.26 -17.66
CA GLY A 14 36.61 -21.36 -16.58
C GLY A 14 35.21 -20.75 -16.75
N ALA A 15 34.20 -21.58 -16.50
CA ALA A 15 32.81 -21.28 -16.09
C ALA A 15 32.17 -19.93 -16.50
N LEU A 16 31.19 -19.99 -17.41
CA LEU A 16 30.10 -19.01 -17.44
C LEU A 16 29.34 -19.07 -16.11
N MET A 17 29.52 -18.08 -15.25
CA MET A 17 28.59 -17.79 -14.16
C MET A 17 27.35 -17.13 -14.78
N ALA A 18 26.39 -17.96 -15.21
CA ALA A 18 25.03 -17.50 -15.40
C ALA A 18 24.49 -17.16 -14.00
N THR A 19 24.56 -15.90 -13.61
CA THR A 19 23.82 -15.39 -12.46
C THR A 19 22.35 -15.43 -12.82
N THR A 20 21.69 -16.56 -12.56
CA THR A 20 20.26 -16.58 -12.41
C THR A 20 19.95 -15.63 -11.26
N ALA A 21 19.43 -14.44 -11.60
CA ALA A 21 18.75 -13.62 -10.63
C ALA A 21 17.54 -14.44 -10.16
N LEU A 22 17.73 -15.19 -9.07
CA LEU A 22 16.61 -15.76 -8.35
C LEU A 22 15.75 -14.57 -7.93
N PRO A 23 14.44 -14.54 -8.28
CA PRO A 23 13.57 -13.52 -7.71
C PRO A 23 13.74 -13.58 -6.20
N ALA A 24 13.90 -12.42 -5.57
CA ALA A 24 13.95 -12.31 -4.13
C ALA A 24 12.71 -13.04 -3.58
N GLN A 25 12.90 -14.26 -3.08
CA GLN A 25 11.85 -14.94 -2.35
C GLN A 25 11.58 -14.05 -1.16
N ALA A 26 10.36 -13.50 -1.10
CA ALA A 26 9.84 -12.92 0.12
C ALA A 26 10.12 -13.95 1.22
N ALA A 27 10.92 -13.56 2.21
CA ALA A 27 11.21 -14.43 3.33
C ALA A 27 9.87 -14.85 3.93
N ASP A 28 9.60 -16.14 3.88
CA ASP A 28 8.41 -16.79 4.43
C ASP A 28 8.51 -16.73 5.96
N GLY A 29 8.35 -15.53 6.49
CA GLY A 29 8.37 -15.21 7.90
C GLY A 29 6.98 -15.48 8.46
N THR A 30 6.66 -16.76 8.65
CA THR A 30 5.49 -17.20 9.41
C THR A 30 5.64 -16.76 10.87
N ARG A 31 5.32 -15.49 11.14
CA ARG A 31 5.02 -15.04 12.49
C ARG A 31 3.65 -15.63 12.81
N GLU A 32 3.63 -16.57 13.76
CA GLU A 32 2.42 -17.19 14.30
C GLU A 32 1.29 -16.14 14.42
N GLY A 33 0.27 -16.25 13.57
CA GLY A 33 -1.00 -15.53 13.73
C GLY A 33 -1.32 -14.31 12.85
N LYS A 34 -0.65 -14.00 11.74
CA LYS A 34 -1.10 -12.90 10.84
C LYS A 34 -1.27 -13.21 9.33
N PRO A 35 -2.09 -14.20 8.94
CA PRO A 35 -2.54 -14.34 7.53
C PRO A 35 -3.27 -13.09 6.98
N LEU A 36 -3.80 -12.21 7.85
CA LEU A 36 -4.58 -11.04 7.44
C LEU A 36 -3.76 -9.91 6.80
N VAL A 37 -2.49 -9.73 7.15
CA VAL A 37 -1.70 -8.58 6.64
C VAL A 37 -1.43 -8.71 5.15
N GLU A 38 -1.19 -9.92 4.66
CA GLU A 38 -0.98 -10.21 3.24
C GLU A 38 -2.25 -9.97 2.41
N SER A 39 -3.43 -10.12 3.03
CA SER A 39 -4.71 -9.95 2.34
C SER A 39 -5.10 -8.49 2.05
N TYR A 40 -4.40 -7.50 2.60
CA TYR A 40 -4.71 -6.08 2.36
C TYR A 40 -4.00 -5.50 1.13
N GLY A 41 -3.12 -6.29 0.48
CA GLY A 41 -2.30 -5.83 -0.64
C GLY A 41 -1.54 -4.55 -0.30
N THR A 42 -1.49 -3.61 -1.24
CA THR A 42 -0.81 -2.32 -1.04
C THR A 42 -1.53 -1.36 -0.07
N LYS A 43 -2.67 -1.76 0.51
CA LYS A 43 -3.42 -0.98 1.52
C LYS A 43 -3.09 -1.39 2.96
N ALA A 44 -2.24 -2.41 3.15
CA ALA A 44 -1.76 -2.81 4.47
C ALA A 44 -1.17 -1.62 5.23
N VAL A 45 -1.57 -1.47 6.50
CA VAL A 45 -1.04 -0.44 7.40
C VAL A 45 0.40 -0.77 7.78
N TYR A 46 1.20 0.26 8.04
CA TYR A 46 2.61 0.06 8.40
C TYR A 46 2.72 -0.48 9.83
N GLU A 47 3.59 -1.48 10.00
CA GLU A 47 4.02 -1.99 11.30
C GLU A 47 5.55 -2.18 11.29
N PRO A 48 6.27 -1.77 12.35
CA PRO A 48 7.70 -2.03 12.47
C PRO A 48 7.99 -3.53 12.41
N GLN A 49 8.93 -3.94 11.55
CA GLN A 49 9.23 -5.35 11.29
C GLN A 49 10.15 -5.99 12.35
N GLN A 50 10.77 -5.19 13.21
CA GLN A 50 11.64 -5.66 14.29
C GLN A 50 11.60 -4.70 15.48
N LEU A 51 12.02 -5.19 16.65
CA LEU A 51 12.10 -4.36 17.86
C LEU A 51 13.31 -3.43 17.75
N ALA A 52 13.19 -2.18 18.19
CA ALA A 52 14.26 -1.20 18.05
C ALA A 52 15.58 -1.66 18.71
N GLN A 53 15.48 -2.32 19.86
CA GLN A 53 16.62 -2.86 20.60
C GLN A 53 17.35 -4.02 19.91
N THR A 54 16.76 -4.62 18.86
CA THR A 54 17.37 -5.72 18.11
C THR A 54 18.02 -5.28 16.81
N TYR A 55 18.03 -3.97 16.51
CA TYR A 55 18.77 -3.47 15.36
C TYR A 55 20.28 -3.74 15.52
N GLU A 56 20.93 -4.08 14.41
CA GLU A 56 22.38 -4.22 14.35
C GLU A 56 23.06 -2.89 14.72
N LYS A 57 24.08 -2.97 15.57
CA LYS A 57 24.84 -1.80 16.03
C LYS A 57 25.92 -1.44 15.01
N ALA A 58 26.35 -0.18 15.02
CA ALA A 58 27.54 0.20 14.27
C ALA A 58 28.76 -0.63 14.76
N PRO A 59 29.62 -1.14 13.85
CA PRO A 59 30.83 -1.85 14.25
C PRO A 59 31.75 -0.99 15.12
N LYS A 60 32.54 -1.64 15.98
CA LYS A 60 33.50 -0.93 16.85
C LYS A 60 34.42 -0.04 16.02
N GLY A 61 34.49 1.24 16.37
CA GLY A 61 35.31 2.24 15.68
C GLY A 61 34.61 3.00 14.55
N PHE A 62 33.33 2.70 14.29
CA PHE A 62 32.50 3.40 13.33
C PHE A 62 31.33 4.10 14.01
N THR A 63 31.03 5.32 13.57
CA THR A 63 29.83 6.08 13.96
C THR A 63 29.03 6.44 12.71
N PRO A 64 27.69 6.53 12.78
CA PRO A 64 26.89 7.06 11.68
C PRO A 64 27.21 8.54 11.46
N VAL A 65 27.47 8.93 10.21
CA VAL A 65 27.73 10.33 9.81
C VAL A 65 26.73 10.85 8.78
N PHE A 66 25.79 10.00 8.36
CA PHE A 66 24.76 10.33 7.38
C PHE A 66 23.61 9.32 7.46
N THR A 67 22.39 9.77 7.19
CA THR A 67 21.22 8.91 6.98
C THR A 67 20.33 9.48 5.90
N GLN A 68 19.58 8.61 5.22
CA GLN A 68 18.52 9.01 4.29
C GLN A 68 17.39 8.00 4.33
N ILE A 69 16.18 8.46 4.02
CA ILE A 69 15.00 7.61 3.89
C ILE A 69 14.19 8.02 2.66
N VAL A 70 13.72 7.03 1.91
CA VAL A 70 12.65 7.20 0.93
C VAL A 70 11.45 6.46 1.51
N SER A 71 10.42 7.20 1.89
CA SER A 71 9.20 6.64 2.45
C SER A 71 8.04 6.82 1.48
N ARG A 72 7.14 5.83 1.42
CA ARG A 72 5.83 6.03 0.79
C ARG A 72 5.04 7.02 1.66
N HIS A 73 4.01 7.64 1.10
CA HIS A 73 3.01 8.27 1.94
C HIS A 73 2.42 7.29 2.98
N GLY A 74 1.97 7.81 4.12
CA GLY A 74 1.29 7.01 5.14
C GLY A 74 -0.10 6.54 4.70
N SER A 75 -0.75 5.78 5.57
CA SER A 75 -2.16 5.40 5.42
C SER A 75 -3.05 6.59 5.04
N ARG A 76 -4.00 6.35 4.13
CA ARG A 76 -4.86 7.40 3.54
C ARG A 76 -6.31 6.96 3.44
N ALA A 77 -7.19 7.93 3.27
CA ALA A 77 -8.54 7.66 2.77
C ALA A 77 -8.49 7.10 1.33
N ALA A 78 -9.56 6.41 0.90
CA ALA A 78 -9.71 5.96 -0.48
C ALA A 78 -9.60 7.15 -1.45
N SER A 79 -9.25 6.87 -2.71
CA SER A 79 -9.03 7.94 -3.71
C SER A 79 -10.31 8.70 -4.04
N ASP A 80 -11.46 8.05 -3.93
CA ASP A 80 -12.81 8.56 -4.15
C ASP A 80 -13.83 7.64 -3.45
N SER A 81 -15.12 7.87 -3.69
CA SER A 81 -16.24 7.10 -3.13
C SER A 81 -16.71 5.93 -4.00
N ALA A 82 -16.15 5.71 -5.19
CA ALA A 82 -16.77 4.91 -6.25
C ALA A 82 -17.10 3.48 -5.82
N ASP A 83 -16.17 2.79 -5.15
CA ASP A 83 -16.40 1.44 -4.60
C ASP A 83 -17.59 1.42 -3.63
N GLY A 84 -17.64 2.38 -2.71
CA GLY A 84 -18.70 2.49 -1.72
C GLY A 84 -20.05 2.82 -2.35
N ASP A 85 -20.07 3.76 -3.30
CA ASP A 85 -21.30 4.16 -4.01
C ASP A 85 -21.86 3.01 -4.85
N LEU A 86 -21.00 2.23 -5.52
CA LEU A 86 -21.39 1.07 -6.29
C LEU A 86 -22.09 0.03 -5.41
N ILE A 87 -21.44 -0.39 -4.32
CA ILE A 87 -22.00 -1.44 -3.47
C ILE A 87 -23.23 -0.95 -2.69
N LEU A 88 -23.30 0.34 -2.32
CA LEU A 88 -24.48 0.91 -1.67
C LEU A 88 -25.69 0.99 -2.60
N LYS A 89 -25.51 1.24 -3.90
CA LYS A 89 -26.63 1.17 -4.88
C LYS A 89 -27.23 -0.24 -4.95
N LEU A 90 -26.39 -1.27 -5.05
CA LEU A 90 -26.85 -2.66 -5.00
C LEU A 90 -27.51 -2.99 -3.65
N TRP A 91 -26.94 -2.48 -2.56
CA TRP A 91 -27.46 -2.66 -1.22
C TRP A 91 -28.85 -2.07 -1.03
N GLN A 92 -29.08 -0.84 -1.53
CA GLN A 92 -30.39 -0.18 -1.48
C GLN A 92 -31.44 -0.95 -2.28
N GLN A 93 -31.07 -1.45 -3.47
CA GLN A 93 -31.96 -2.29 -4.26
C GLN A 93 -32.34 -3.57 -3.52
N ALA A 94 -31.34 -4.29 -3.00
CA ALA A 94 -31.57 -5.51 -2.22
C ALA A 94 -32.40 -5.25 -0.96
N GLU A 95 -32.18 -4.13 -0.27
CA GLU A 95 -32.98 -3.73 0.89
C GLU A 95 -34.46 -3.55 0.52
N SER A 96 -34.74 -2.82 -0.56
CA SER A 96 -36.11 -2.55 -1.02
C SER A 96 -36.91 -3.80 -1.37
N GLU A 97 -36.22 -4.87 -1.75
CA GLU A 97 -36.79 -6.16 -2.13
C GLU A 97 -36.73 -7.22 -1.00
N GLY A 98 -36.22 -6.86 0.18
CA GLY A 98 -36.04 -7.80 1.29
C GLY A 98 -34.97 -8.88 1.06
N GLN A 99 -34.00 -8.60 0.17
CA GLN A 99 -32.95 -9.52 -0.27
C GLN A 99 -31.61 -9.35 0.47
N LEU A 100 -31.61 -8.70 1.63
CA LEU A 100 -30.44 -8.63 2.51
C LEU A 100 -30.36 -9.83 3.45
N THR A 101 -29.15 -10.38 3.63
CA THR A 101 -28.88 -11.31 4.73
C THR A 101 -28.94 -10.58 6.08
N GLN A 102 -28.84 -11.33 7.18
CA GLN A 102 -28.68 -10.71 8.51
C GLN A 102 -27.42 -9.84 8.59
N GLU A 103 -26.33 -10.30 7.97
CA GLU A 103 -25.08 -9.55 7.88
C GLU A 103 -25.20 -8.35 6.94
N GLY A 104 -25.89 -8.53 5.80
CA GLY A 104 -26.16 -7.47 4.85
C GLY A 104 -26.84 -6.25 5.48
N ARG A 105 -27.79 -6.47 6.39
CA ARG A 105 -28.43 -5.36 7.12
C ARG A 105 -27.46 -4.52 7.97
N LEU A 106 -26.34 -5.09 8.41
CA LEU A 106 -25.30 -4.38 9.16
C LEU A 106 -24.27 -3.71 8.23
N PHE A 107 -24.14 -4.20 7.00
CA PHE A 107 -23.14 -3.75 6.03
C PHE A 107 -23.38 -2.32 5.56
N GLY A 108 -24.58 -2.01 5.03
CA GLY A 108 -24.88 -0.70 4.43
C GLY A 108 -24.58 0.49 5.34
N PRO A 109 -25.16 0.56 6.57
CA PRO A 109 -24.88 1.65 7.50
C PRO A 109 -23.40 1.81 7.85
N LYS A 110 -22.64 0.71 7.87
CA LYS A 110 -21.21 0.70 8.17
C LYS A 110 -20.38 1.22 7.00
N VAL A 111 -20.74 0.87 5.77
CA VAL A 111 -20.12 1.45 4.56
C VAL A 111 -20.41 2.95 4.49
N GLN A 112 -21.65 3.38 4.72
CA GLN A 112 -22.00 4.81 4.73
C GLN A 112 -21.16 5.58 5.76
N ALA A 113 -21.06 5.09 7.00
CA ALA A 113 -20.26 5.75 8.03
C ALA A 113 -18.76 5.80 7.66
N LEU A 114 -18.25 4.77 7.00
CA LEU A 114 -16.86 4.73 6.53
C LEU A 114 -16.64 5.75 5.40
N LEU A 115 -17.57 5.88 4.45
CA LEU A 115 -17.53 6.90 3.41
C LEU A 115 -17.60 8.31 3.99
N ASP A 116 -18.49 8.56 4.96
CA ASP A 116 -18.59 9.86 5.62
C ASP A 116 -17.28 10.24 6.32
N ALA A 117 -16.62 9.26 6.96
CA ALA A 117 -15.31 9.47 7.57
C ALA A 117 -14.22 9.76 6.53
N MET A 118 -14.19 9.04 5.40
CA MET A 118 -13.25 9.32 4.31
C MET A 118 -13.49 10.69 3.69
N SER A 119 -14.75 11.08 3.46
CA SER A 119 -15.12 12.40 2.98
C SER A 119 -14.67 13.50 3.94
N LYS A 120 -14.84 13.30 5.25
CA LYS A 120 -14.39 14.24 6.29
C LYS A 120 -12.87 14.41 6.33
N VAL A 121 -12.11 13.33 6.12
CA VAL A 121 -10.64 13.40 5.97
C VAL A 121 -10.25 14.08 4.66
N GLY A 122 -11.06 13.90 3.62
CA GLY A 122 -10.73 14.25 2.24
C GLY A 122 -10.27 13.00 1.50
N TYR A 123 -10.96 12.66 0.41
CA TYR A 123 -10.57 11.53 -0.43
C TYR A 123 -9.14 11.72 -0.97
N GLY A 124 -8.33 10.66 -0.87
CA GLY A 124 -6.92 10.65 -1.26
C GLY A 124 -5.94 11.21 -0.23
N GLU A 125 -6.43 11.87 0.84
CA GLU A 125 -5.59 12.52 1.86
C GLU A 125 -5.20 11.57 3.00
N LEU A 126 -4.16 11.95 3.75
CA LEU A 126 -3.66 11.16 4.89
C LEU A 126 -4.71 11.02 5.99
N SER A 127 -4.91 9.80 6.45
CA SER A 127 -5.69 9.54 7.65
C SER A 127 -4.89 9.91 8.91
N GLY A 128 -5.57 9.96 10.05
CA GLY A 128 -4.94 10.10 11.35
C GLY A 128 -3.95 8.98 11.64
N ARG A 129 -4.24 7.75 11.17
CA ARG A 129 -3.27 6.65 11.25
C ARG A 129 -2.04 6.94 10.40
N GLY A 130 -2.21 7.39 9.16
CA GLY A 130 -1.08 7.70 8.29
C GLY A 130 -0.13 8.72 8.89
N LYS A 131 -0.69 9.80 9.47
CA LYS A 131 0.11 10.81 10.18
C LYS A 131 0.88 10.21 11.37
N GLN A 132 0.28 9.26 12.08
CA GLN A 132 0.93 8.57 13.19
C GLN A 132 2.05 7.64 12.72
N GLU A 133 1.83 6.88 11.64
CA GLU A 133 2.85 5.98 11.07
C GLU A 133 4.16 6.74 10.77
N LEU A 134 4.06 7.92 10.15
CA LEU A 134 5.24 8.76 9.82
C LEU A 134 5.89 9.38 11.05
N ARG A 135 5.10 9.84 12.02
CA ARG A 135 5.65 10.37 13.29
C ARG A 135 6.41 9.29 14.05
N ASP A 136 5.82 8.11 14.17
CA ASP A 136 6.46 6.99 14.87
C ASP A 136 7.70 6.50 14.10
N GLU A 137 7.71 6.61 12.76
CA GLU A 137 8.89 6.34 11.94
C GLU A 137 10.04 7.31 12.23
N ALA A 138 9.74 8.61 12.33
CA ALA A 138 10.72 9.63 12.72
C ALA A 138 11.30 9.37 14.12
N VAL A 139 10.44 9.11 15.10
CA VAL A 139 10.87 8.80 16.48
C VAL A 139 11.79 7.58 16.52
N ARG A 140 11.48 6.52 15.76
CA ARG A 140 12.35 5.34 15.67
C ARG A 140 13.69 5.65 15.01
N MET A 141 13.72 6.54 14.02
CA MET A 141 14.97 6.94 13.37
C MET A 141 15.88 7.68 14.35
N GLU A 142 15.33 8.65 15.07
CA GLU A 142 16.05 9.43 16.10
C GLU A 142 16.61 8.51 17.19
N GLN A 143 15.77 7.64 17.75
CA GLN A 143 16.19 6.66 18.77
C GLN A 143 17.28 5.69 18.29
N ARG A 144 17.32 5.41 16.99
CA ARG A 144 18.32 4.53 16.38
C ARG A 144 19.66 5.23 16.16
N LEU A 145 19.63 6.54 15.90
CA LEU A 145 20.80 7.32 15.48
C LEU A 145 21.01 8.58 16.35
N PRO A 146 20.97 8.49 17.69
CA PRO A 146 20.95 9.68 18.54
C PRO A 146 22.17 10.57 18.33
N GLY A 147 23.38 9.98 18.31
CA GLY A 147 24.61 10.76 18.12
C GLY A 147 24.70 11.49 16.76
N LEU A 148 24.03 10.99 15.72
CA LEU A 148 23.97 11.70 14.43
C LEU A 148 23.07 12.93 14.54
N PHE A 149 21.91 12.83 15.19
CA PHE A 149 21.02 13.98 15.37
C PHE A 149 21.60 15.01 16.34
N ASP A 150 22.31 14.56 17.39
CA ASP A 150 23.06 15.45 18.28
C ASP A 150 24.12 16.26 17.50
N GLU A 151 24.88 15.61 16.61
CA GLU A 151 25.88 16.27 15.75
C GLU A 151 25.21 17.26 14.78
N ILE A 152 24.11 16.86 14.12
CA ILE A 152 23.32 17.75 13.24
C ILE A 152 22.87 19.01 13.99
N ALA A 153 22.34 18.85 15.20
CA ALA A 153 21.87 19.96 16.04
C ALA A 153 23.03 20.89 16.45
N SER A 154 24.14 20.31 16.93
CA SER A 154 25.35 21.04 17.34
C SER A 154 25.96 21.87 16.21
N ASP A 155 26.09 21.25 15.03
CA ASP A 155 26.84 21.82 13.91
C ASP A 155 25.94 22.68 13.00
N GLY A 156 24.63 22.67 13.24
CA GLY A 156 23.64 23.42 12.47
C GLY A 156 23.45 22.87 11.06
N GLU A 157 23.66 21.57 10.87
CA GLU A 157 23.53 20.91 9.57
C GLU A 157 22.07 20.88 9.10
N GLN A 158 21.85 21.10 7.80
CA GLN A 158 20.50 21.16 7.25
C GLN A 158 19.97 19.75 6.93
N ILE A 159 18.72 19.51 7.30
CA ILE A 159 17.96 18.31 6.94
C ILE A 159 17.15 18.60 5.67
N ASP A 160 17.50 17.96 4.56
CA ASP A 160 16.81 18.10 3.28
C ASP A 160 15.50 17.29 3.25
N VAL A 161 14.43 17.91 2.76
CA VAL A 161 13.09 17.28 2.67
C VAL A 161 12.62 17.33 1.22
N VAL A 162 12.35 16.16 0.66
CA VAL A 162 12.02 16.00 -0.77
C VAL A 162 10.65 15.34 -0.91
N SER A 163 9.81 15.90 -1.78
CA SER A 163 8.48 15.36 -2.09
C SER A 163 8.28 15.23 -3.60
N SER A 164 7.39 14.32 -4.01
CA SER A 164 6.86 14.28 -5.38
C SER A 164 5.96 15.49 -5.70
N GLY A 165 5.57 16.27 -4.69
CA GLY A 165 4.63 17.38 -4.80
C GLY A 165 3.16 16.95 -4.79
N VAL A 166 2.87 15.66 -4.67
CA VAL A 166 1.51 15.15 -4.41
C VAL A 166 1.16 15.44 -2.95
N THR A 167 -0.02 16.02 -2.67
CA THR A 167 -0.43 16.49 -1.33
C THR A 167 -0.12 15.50 -0.22
N ARG A 168 -0.66 14.27 -0.27
CA ARG A 168 -0.40 13.23 0.73
C ARG A 168 1.09 12.90 0.94
N ALA A 169 1.95 13.06 -0.07
CA ALA A 169 3.39 12.83 0.07
C ALA A 169 4.06 14.00 0.78
N THR A 170 3.69 15.24 0.44
CA THR A 170 4.14 16.45 1.14
C THR A 170 3.69 16.48 2.59
N ASP A 171 2.44 16.09 2.86
CA ASP A 171 1.90 15.98 4.22
C ASP A 171 2.57 14.86 5.01
N SER A 172 3.00 13.78 4.35
CA SER A 172 3.77 12.71 4.99
C SER A 172 5.15 13.20 5.41
N GLY A 173 5.84 13.94 4.53
CA GLY A 173 7.10 14.60 4.87
C GLY A 173 6.95 15.56 6.06
N THR A 174 5.87 16.33 6.08
CA THR A 174 5.54 17.23 7.20
C THR A 174 5.23 16.47 8.50
N ALA A 175 4.50 15.35 8.43
CA ALA A 175 4.23 14.52 9.60
C ALA A 175 5.52 13.90 10.17
N PHE A 176 6.42 13.46 9.29
CA PHE A 176 7.72 12.92 9.66
C PHE A 176 8.61 13.97 10.33
N THR A 177 8.78 15.15 9.72
CA THR A 177 9.61 16.23 10.28
C THR A 177 9.04 16.81 11.58
N ASN A 178 7.73 16.86 11.72
CA ASN A 178 7.10 17.16 13.01
C ASN A 178 7.47 16.09 14.06
N GLY A 179 7.44 14.80 13.69
CA GLY A 179 7.86 13.72 14.58
C GLY A 179 9.30 13.86 15.06
N LEU A 180 10.24 14.22 14.16
CA LEU A 180 11.63 14.51 14.54
C LEU A 180 11.71 15.69 15.53
N THR A 181 11.02 16.79 15.21
CA THR A 181 11.15 18.04 15.97
C THR A 181 10.33 18.10 17.26
N ASP A 182 9.38 17.18 17.44
CA ASP A 182 8.69 16.94 18.71
C ASP A 182 9.60 16.19 19.70
N GLY A 183 10.47 15.30 19.20
CA GLY A 183 11.50 14.59 19.98
C GLY A 183 12.71 15.46 20.31
N ASP A 184 13.17 16.23 19.32
CA ASP A 184 14.30 17.15 19.43
C ASP A 184 13.96 18.54 18.83
N PRO A 185 13.54 19.50 19.67
CA PRO A 185 13.19 20.85 19.22
C PRO A 185 14.36 21.63 18.60
N GLU A 186 15.61 21.26 18.84
CA GLU A 186 16.79 21.94 18.27
C GLU A 186 16.90 21.70 16.76
N LEU A 187 16.26 20.64 16.24
CA LEU A 187 16.19 20.35 14.80
C LEU A 187 15.24 21.29 14.04
N LYS A 188 14.34 22.02 14.71
CA LYS A 188 13.33 22.88 14.03
C LYS A 188 13.93 23.89 13.03
N PRO A 189 14.95 24.70 13.38
CA PRO A 189 15.59 25.61 12.42
C PRO A 189 16.41 24.90 11.34
N LEU A 190 16.63 23.58 11.46
CA LEU A 190 17.44 22.77 10.56
C LEU A 190 16.63 22.04 9.49
N ILE A 191 15.31 21.98 9.64
CA ILE A 191 14.43 21.43 8.60
C ILE A 191 14.39 22.41 7.43
N GLY A 192 15.01 22.01 6.32
CA GLY A 192 14.98 22.76 5.07
C GLY A 192 13.56 22.85 4.48
N PRO A 193 13.30 23.84 3.59
CA PRO A 193 12.03 23.90 2.89
C PRO A 193 11.83 22.63 2.05
N THR A 194 10.62 22.06 2.07
CA THR A 194 10.31 20.90 1.23
C THR A 194 10.49 21.25 -0.25
N ARG A 195 11.45 20.61 -0.90
CA ARG A 195 11.64 20.71 -2.35
C ARG A 195 10.80 19.67 -3.08
N THR A 196 10.23 20.07 -4.22
CA THR A 196 9.50 19.15 -5.10
C THR A 196 10.43 18.62 -6.17
N ASP A 197 10.51 17.30 -6.31
CA ASP A 197 11.30 16.63 -7.34
C ASP A 197 10.51 15.47 -7.96
N LYS A 198 9.78 15.77 -9.04
CA LYS A 198 8.92 14.79 -9.73
C LYS A 198 9.74 13.80 -10.56
N ASP A 199 10.89 14.20 -11.07
CA ASP A 199 11.74 13.31 -11.84
C ASP A 199 12.40 12.28 -10.92
N LEU A 200 12.70 12.63 -9.67
CA LEU A 200 13.19 11.69 -8.67
C LEU A 200 12.08 10.84 -8.03
N LEU A 201 10.96 11.45 -7.61
CA LEU A 201 9.96 10.81 -6.74
C LEU A 201 8.61 10.53 -7.41
N TYR A 202 8.46 10.87 -8.70
CA TYR A 202 7.24 10.66 -9.46
C TYR A 202 7.50 10.31 -10.94
N PHE A 203 8.68 9.75 -11.25
CA PHE A 203 9.15 9.50 -12.62
C PHE A 203 8.16 8.70 -13.47
N HIS A 204 7.43 7.76 -12.88
CA HIS A 204 6.42 6.96 -13.57
C HIS A 204 5.30 7.81 -14.23
N LYS A 205 5.05 9.02 -13.73
CA LYS A 205 4.10 9.98 -14.28
C LYS A 205 4.73 11.28 -14.79
N ALA A 206 6.02 11.51 -14.54
CA ALA A 206 6.78 12.60 -15.13
C ALA A 206 7.10 12.33 -16.61
N ASP A 207 7.69 13.31 -17.31
CA ASP A 207 7.98 13.22 -18.74
C ASP A 207 8.88 12.02 -19.07
N GLY A 208 9.87 11.73 -18.22
CA GLY A 208 10.76 10.57 -18.36
C GLY A 208 10.05 9.20 -18.30
N GLY A 209 8.83 9.14 -17.76
CA GLY A 209 8.03 7.91 -17.66
C GLY A 209 7.15 7.60 -18.87
N ALA A 210 7.27 8.35 -19.98
CA ALA A 210 6.38 8.19 -21.14
C ALA A 210 6.34 6.75 -21.68
N ALA A 211 7.50 6.11 -21.87
CA ALA A 211 7.57 4.72 -22.34
C ALA A 211 6.98 3.72 -21.34
N TYR A 212 7.05 4.00 -20.03
CA TYR A 212 6.41 3.16 -19.01
C TYR A 212 4.89 3.27 -19.08
N ARG A 213 4.35 4.48 -19.25
CA ARG A 213 2.89 4.68 -19.40
C ARG A 213 2.38 4.03 -20.69
N ASP A 214 3.11 4.19 -21.79
CA ASP A 214 2.80 3.52 -23.06
C ASP A 214 2.77 1.99 -22.90
N TYR A 215 3.73 1.41 -22.18
CA TYR A 215 3.72 -0.01 -21.84
C TYR A 215 2.47 -0.42 -21.05
N ILE A 216 2.08 0.35 -20.02
CA ILE A 216 0.88 0.05 -19.23
C ILE A 216 -0.40 0.14 -20.07
N ASP A 217 -0.49 1.14 -20.95
CA ASP A 217 -1.70 1.43 -21.70
C ASP A 217 -1.86 0.55 -22.96
N ASN A 218 -0.75 0.14 -23.59
CA ASN A 218 -0.76 -0.43 -24.94
C ASN A 218 -0.10 -1.83 -25.07
N ASP A 219 0.56 -2.38 -24.04
CA ASP A 219 1.17 -3.71 -24.15
C ASP A 219 0.10 -4.82 -24.10
N GLU A 220 -0.18 -5.42 -25.26
CA GLU A 220 -1.18 -6.50 -25.38
C GLU A 220 -0.87 -7.70 -24.47
N ARG A 221 0.41 -8.00 -24.23
CA ARG A 221 0.80 -9.10 -23.34
C ARG A 221 0.41 -8.79 -21.90
N LEU A 222 0.65 -7.57 -21.42
CA LEU A 222 0.21 -7.12 -20.10
C LEU A 222 -1.32 -7.21 -20.00
N ALA A 223 -2.05 -6.64 -20.97
CA ALA A 223 -3.51 -6.68 -20.98
C ALA A 223 -4.05 -8.12 -20.92
N ASN A 224 -3.58 -9.00 -21.82
CA ASN A 224 -3.97 -10.41 -21.85
C ASN A 224 -3.61 -11.15 -20.54
N THR A 225 -2.48 -10.80 -19.92
CA THR A 225 -2.08 -11.41 -18.65
C THR A 225 -3.01 -10.99 -17.52
N LEU A 226 -3.35 -9.71 -17.42
CA LEU A 226 -4.26 -9.19 -16.40
C LEU A 226 -5.67 -9.77 -16.56
N GLU A 227 -6.18 -9.83 -17.79
CA GLU A 227 -7.46 -10.47 -18.12
C GLU A 227 -7.47 -11.95 -17.70
N SER A 228 -6.39 -12.69 -18.01
CA SER A 228 -6.26 -14.10 -17.62
C SER A 228 -6.20 -14.33 -16.11
N ILE A 229 -5.90 -13.29 -15.32
CA ILE A 229 -5.89 -13.32 -13.86
C ILE A 229 -7.27 -12.97 -13.30
N THR A 230 -7.94 -11.95 -13.86
CA THR A 230 -9.22 -11.48 -13.35
C THR A 230 -10.41 -12.33 -13.78
N GLU A 231 -10.40 -12.93 -14.98
CA GLU A 231 -11.54 -13.67 -15.54
C GLU A 231 -11.51 -15.18 -15.27
N GLN A 232 -10.81 -15.62 -14.22
CA GLN A 232 -10.76 -17.03 -13.87
C GLN A 232 -12.07 -17.49 -13.21
N PRO A 233 -12.49 -18.75 -13.40
CA PRO A 233 -13.63 -19.33 -12.67
C PRO A 233 -13.52 -19.15 -11.14
N ALA A 234 -12.29 -19.19 -10.61
CA ALA A 234 -12.03 -18.94 -9.19
C ALA A 234 -12.43 -17.52 -8.74
N THR A 235 -12.29 -16.51 -9.61
CA THR A 235 -12.71 -15.13 -9.35
C THR A 235 -14.22 -14.98 -9.38
N GLU A 236 -14.91 -15.64 -10.32
CA GLU A 236 -16.37 -15.66 -10.35
C GLU A 236 -16.94 -16.30 -9.07
N GLU A 237 -16.42 -17.47 -8.70
CA GLU A 237 -16.83 -18.16 -7.47
C GLU A 237 -16.52 -17.34 -6.20
N ALA A 238 -15.36 -16.66 -6.15
CA ALA A 238 -15.02 -15.78 -5.04
C ALA A 238 -15.94 -14.58 -4.97
N SER A 239 -16.28 -13.98 -6.12
CA SER A 239 -17.21 -12.85 -6.20
C SER A 239 -18.58 -13.23 -5.66
N GLU A 240 -19.12 -14.37 -6.07
CA GLU A 240 -20.37 -14.89 -5.50
C GLU A 240 -20.29 -15.12 -3.99
N ARG A 241 -19.22 -15.74 -3.48
CA ARG A 241 -19.07 -15.99 -2.04
C ARG A 241 -19.01 -14.70 -1.22
N VAL A 242 -18.33 -13.67 -1.71
CA VAL A 242 -18.28 -12.35 -1.08
C VAL A 242 -19.68 -11.74 -1.05
N LEU A 243 -20.36 -11.69 -2.20
CA LEU A 243 -21.68 -11.08 -2.30
C LEU A 243 -22.74 -11.82 -1.48
N ARG A 244 -22.66 -13.16 -1.38
CA ARG A 244 -23.57 -13.99 -0.56
C ARG A 244 -23.46 -13.74 0.95
N LYS A 245 -22.43 -13.03 1.42
CA LYS A 245 -22.40 -12.55 2.80
C LYS A 245 -23.36 -11.39 3.02
N ILE A 246 -23.61 -10.57 2.00
CA ILE A 246 -24.41 -9.34 2.09
C ILE A 246 -25.84 -9.59 1.54
N PHE A 247 -25.95 -10.30 0.43
CA PHE A 247 -27.18 -10.53 -0.31
C PHE A 247 -27.65 -11.98 -0.25
N THR A 248 -28.95 -12.21 -0.42
CA THR A 248 -29.51 -13.56 -0.60
C THR A 248 -28.99 -14.23 -1.88
N ALA A 249 -29.11 -15.55 -1.95
CA ALA A 249 -28.71 -16.32 -3.11
C ALA A 249 -29.36 -15.86 -4.43
N ASP A 250 -30.66 -15.52 -4.38
CA ASP A 250 -31.42 -15.11 -5.56
C ASP A 250 -30.96 -13.75 -6.09
N PHE A 251 -30.65 -12.81 -5.19
CA PHE A 251 -30.15 -11.49 -5.60
C PHE A 251 -28.73 -11.58 -6.17
N VAL A 252 -27.84 -12.37 -5.55
CA VAL A 252 -26.49 -12.59 -6.11
C VAL A 252 -26.55 -13.18 -7.51
N ARG A 253 -27.45 -14.15 -7.76
CA ARG A 253 -27.63 -14.71 -9.10
C ARG A 253 -28.06 -13.65 -10.10
N ARG A 254 -28.98 -12.74 -9.75
CA ARG A 254 -29.40 -11.63 -10.62
C ARG A 254 -28.26 -10.65 -10.92
N VAL A 255 -27.40 -10.36 -9.93
CA VAL A 255 -26.18 -9.55 -10.15
C VAL A 255 -25.22 -10.26 -11.12
N ALA A 256 -24.99 -11.57 -10.93
CA ALA A 256 -24.13 -12.37 -11.81
C ALA A 256 -24.70 -12.52 -13.23
N ASP A 257 -26.03 -12.64 -13.36
CA ASP A 257 -26.75 -12.70 -14.64
C ASP A 257 -26.79 -11.32 -15.35
N GLY A 258 -26.23 -10.27 -14.74
CA GLY A 258 -26.09 -8.94 -15.36
C GLY A 258 -27.32 -8.04 -15.26
N GLU A 259 -28.30 -8.37 -14.41
CA GLU A 259 -29.52 -7.53 -14.25
C GLU A 259 -29.18 -6.09 -13.81
N PHE A 260 -28.07 -5.92 -13.09
CA PHE A 260 -27.60 -4.63 -12.57
C PHE A 260 -26.32 -4.12 -13.27
N ALA A 261 -26.07 -4.51 -14.52
CA ALA A 261 -24.85 -4.15 -15.25
C ALA A 261 -24.60 -2.63 -15.38
N SER A 262 -25.65 -1.79 -15.24
CA SER A 262 -25.51 -0.33 -15.20
C SER A 262 -24.93 0.20 -13.88
N VAL A 263 -24.95 -0.60 -12.82
CA VAL A 263 -24.32 -0.31 -11.52
C VAL A 263 -22.92 -0.93 -11.47
N GLY A 264 -22.80 -2.18 -11.90
CA GLY A 264 -21.55 -2.93 -11.97
C GLY A 264 -21.78 -4.44 -12.06
N SER A 265 -20.74 -5.16 -12.48
CA SER A 265 -20.69 -6.62 -12.50
C SER A 265 -20.58 -7.23 -11.09
N ALA A 266 -20.81 -8.54 -10.98
CA ALA A 266 -20.58 -9.26 -9.72
C ALA A 266 -19.12 -9.15 -9.23
N TYR A 267 -18.16 -9.15 -10.16
CA TYR A 267 -16.75 -8.95 -9.86
C TYR A 267 -16.47 -7.56 -9.28
N GLU A 268 -16.92 -6.50 -9.95
CA GLU A 268 -16.72 -5.11 -9.47
C GLU A 268 -17.39 -4.89 -8.11
N ALA A 269 -18.58 -5.45 -7.89
CA ALA A 269 -19.26 -5.40 -6.60
C ALA A 269 -18.48 -6.12 -5.49
N ALA A 270 -17.92 -7.30 -5.77
CA ALA A 270 -17.10 -8.02 -4.80
C ALA A 270 -15.77 -7.32 -4.54
N LEU A 271 -15.14 -6.76 -5.59
CA LEU A 271 -13.92 -5.96 -5.48
C LEU A 271 -14.16 -4.69 -4.64
N ALA A 272 -15.31 -4.03 -4.80
CA ALA A 272 -15.70 -2.89 -3.97
C ALA A 272 -15.80 -3.28 -2.47
N VAL A 273 -16.42 -4.43 -2.15
CA VAL A 273 -16.45 -4.96 -0.78
C VAL A 273 -15.04 -5.20 -0.25
N TYR A 274 -14.17 -5.81 -1.07
CA TYR A 274 -12.78 -6.03 -0.72
C TYR A 274 -12.02 -4.71 -0.49
N ASN A 275 -12.19 -3.70 -1.35
CA ASN A 275 -11.50 -2.42 -1.21
C ASN A 275 -11.90 -1.67 0.07
N LEU A 276 -13.19 -1.74 0.44
CA LEU A 276 -13.69 -1.20 1.71
C LEU A 276 -13.12 -1.98 2.91
N TYR A 277 -13.01 -3.29 2.80
CA TYR A 277 -12.31 -4.12 3.79
C TYR A 277 -10.84 -3.74 3.93
N ALA A 278 -10.13 -3.57 2.81
CA ALA A 278 -8.69 -3.35 2.80
C ALA A 278 -8.29 -1.93 3.21
N ILE A 279 -9.14 -0.93 2.97
CA ILE A 279 -8.88 0.46 3.39
C ILE A 279 -9.30 0.73 4.85
N ALA A 280 -10.20 -0.08 5.41
CA ALA A 280 -10.71 0.12 6.77
C ALA A 280 -9.62 0.28 7.84
N PRO A 281 -8.55 -0.55 7.88
CA PRO A 281 -7.47 -0.37 8.85
C PRO A 281 -6.79 1.01 8.77
N ALA A 282 -6.60 1.54 7.55
CA ALA A 282 -6.03 2.87 7.31
C ALA A 282 -6.88 3.99 7.93
N MET A 283 -8.19 3.79 8.02
CA MET A 283 -9.15 4.74 8.63
C MET A 283 -9.41 4.47 10.12
N GLY A 284 -8.57 3.68 10.80
CA GLY A 284 -8.82 3.23 12.17
C GLY A 284 -8.99 4.36 13.19
N ASN A 285 -8.26 5.47 13.04
CA ASN A 285 -8.33 6.62 13.95
C ASN A 285 -9.62 7.43 13.77
N GLU A 286 -10.27 7.28 12.62
CA GLU A 286 -11.56 7.89 12.28
C GLU A 286 -12.75 7.00 12.65
N SER A 287 -12.50 5.79 13.14
CA SER A 287 -13.57 4.87 13.53
C SER A 287 -14.29 5.32 14.81
N PRO A 288 -15.61 5.08 14.94
CA PRO A 288 -16.36 5.47 16.14
C PRO A 288 -15.80 4.85 17.44
N GLY A 289 -15.25 5.71 18.29
CA GLY A 289 -14.62 5.31 19.55
C GLY A 289 -13.31 4.52 19.40
N GLY A 290 -12.65 4.59 18.23
CA GLY A 290 -11.36 3.93 17.98
C GLY A 290 -11.43 2.39 17.91
N ARG A 291 -12.63 1.82 17.76
CA ARG A 291 -12.84 0.35 17.77
C ARG A 291 -12.57 -0.34 16.42
N GLY A 292 -12.22 0.42 15.40
CA GLY A 292 -12.07 -0.06 14.03
C GLY A 292 -13.40 -0.20 13.30
N TRP A 293 -13.30 -0.46 12.00
CA TRP A 293 -14.47 -0.51 11.10
C TRP A 293 -15.08 -1.90 10.97
N GLY A 294 -14.47 -2.96 11.51
CA GLY A 294 -15.05 -4.31 11.55
C GLY A 294 -15.55 -4.83 10.18
N MET A 295 -14.80 -4.53 9.12
CA MET A 295 -15.16 -4.93 7.75
C MET A 295 -14.78 -6.37 7.43
N ASP A 296 -13.92 -6.98 8.25
CA ASP A 296 -13.53 -8.39 8.23
C ASP A 296 -14.73 -9.35 8.37
N ARG A 297 -15.86 -8.87 8.89
CA ARG A 297 -17.10 -9.65 8.97
C ARG A 297 -17.70 -9.98 7.60
N PHE A 298 -17.47 -9.14 6.59
CA PHE A 298 -18.17 -9.19 5.30
C PHE A 298 -17.37 -9.85 4.18
N ILE A 299 -16.15 -10.30 4.46
CA ILE A 299 -15.31 -11.03 3.51
C ILE A 299 -14.54 -12.11 4.26
N SER A 300 -14.45 -13.32 3.69
CA SER A 300 -13.68 -14.38 4.34
C SER A 300 -12.17 -14.12 4.17
N PRO A 301 -11.29 -14.59 5.07
CA PRO A 301 -9.85 -14.45 4.87
C PRO A 301 -9.35 -15.04 3.54
N ARG A 302 -9.97 -16.14 3.09
CA ARG A 302 -9.64 -16.77 1.81
C ARG A 302 -9.99 -15.85 0.63
N ASP A 303 -11.19 -15.29 0.62
CA ASP A 303 -11.62 -14.42 -0.48
C ASP A 303 -10.87 -13.08 -0.41
N ALA A 304 -10.59 -12.55 0.78
CA ALA A 304 -9.75 -11.37 0.97
C ALA A 304 -8.33 -11.58 0.41
N ALA A 305 -7.71 -12.74 0.66
CA ALA A 305 -6.42 -13.07 0.08
C ALA A 305 -6.48 -13.17 -1.46
N TRP A 306 -7.56 -13.73 -2.00
CA TRP A 306 -7.77 -13.80 -3.45
C TRP A 306 -7.87 -12.40 -4.08
N PHE A 307 -8.77 -11.55 -3.58
CA PHE A 307 -8.90 -10.18 -4.08
C PHE A 307 -7.68 -9.30 -3.77
N GLY A 308 -6.92 -9.61 -2.71
CA GLY A 308 -5.64 -8.97 -2.44
C GLY A 308 -4.54 -9.36 -3.42
N TYR A 309 -4.57 -10.58 -3.95
CA TYR A 309 -3.72 -11.00 -5.06
C TYR A 309 -4.13 -10.31 -6.38
N LEU A 310 -5.43 -10.16 -6.64
CA LEU A 310 -5.94 -9.47 -7.84
C LEU A 310 -5.75 -7.95 -7.80
N GLY A 311 -5.72 -7.36 -6.60
CA GLY A 311 -5.67 -5.92 -6.40
C GLY A 311 -4.33 -5.31 -6.82
N HIS A 312 -4.28 -4.75 -8.02
CA HIS A 312 -3.18 -3.94 -8.55
C HIS A 312 -3.53 -2.45 -8.57
#